data_AF-A0A6A2FV56-F1
#
_entry.id   AF-A0A6A2FV56-F1
#
_cell.length_a   1.000
_cell.length_b   1.000
_cell.length_c   1.000
_cell.angle_alpha   90.00
_cell.angle_beta   90.00
_cell.angle_gamma   90.00
#
_symmetry.space_group_name_H-M   'P 1'
#
loop_
_entity.id
_entity.type
_entity.pdbx_description
1 polymer ?
#
loop_
_entity_poly.entity_id
_entity_poly.type
_entity_poly.pdbx_seq_one_letter_code
_entity_poly.pdbx_strand_id
1 'polypeptide(L)'
;MSSPLDHIFIPVAILLLFSKKLKLNQREVIALSFFAMLPDIDSIFFSSNGIPLHRVLFHNIFIVIIPLLFFMFAKSKREVFGIIIFYLTSHLILDLFTGGIFLFYPVYNKVFFAHVELLLSHGSFVPALEYGISNRIMNNGIGAPAVSSENVAFVILLAICAAISAIAFHRKTE
;
A
#
# COMPACT_ATOMS: atom_id res chain seq x y z
N MET A 1 -9.50 -5.71 9.47
CA MET A 1 -9.69 -4.84 8.29
C MET A 1 -8.98 -3.54 8.61
N SER A 2 -7.96 -3.18 7.85
CA SER A 2 -7.38 -1.83 7.92
C SER A 2 -8.48 -0.82 7.61
N SER A 3 -8.55 0.26 8.37
CA SER A 3 -9.52 1.33 8.10
C SER A 3 -9.16 1.96 6.74
N PRO A 4 -10.13 2.39 5.92
CA PRO A 4 -9.86 3.25 4.76
C PRO A 4 -9.03 4.49 5.15
N LEU A 5 -9.12 4.92 6.41
CA LEU A 5 -8.30 5.98 6.97
C LEU A 5 -6.81 5.60 7.06
N ASP A 6 -6.48 4.35 7.40
CA ASP A 6 -5.09 3.91 7.53
C ASP A 6 -4.37 3.98 6.19
N HIS A 7 -5.08 3.63 5.11
CA HIS A 7 -4.60 3.77 3.73
C HIS A 7 -4.32 5.22 3.31
N ILE A 8 -4.89 6.22 3.99
CA ILE A 8 -4.60 7.65 3.73
C ILE A 8 -3.51 8.14 4.69
N PHE A 9 -3.71 7.95 6.00
CA PHE A 9 -2.87 8.53 7.03
C PHE A 9 -1.45 8.00 6.96
N ILE A 10 -1.27 6.69 6.79
CA ILE A 10 0.05 6.06 6.71
C ILE A 10 0.89 6.65 5.58
N PRO A 11 0.46 6.61 4.31
CA PRO A 11 1.30 7.12 3.23
C PRO A 11 1.46 8.64 3.26
N VAL A 12 0.45 9.41 3.68
CA VAL A 12 0.59 10.86 3.86
C VAL A 12 1.67 11.16 4.90
N ALA A 13 1.64 10.50 6.06
CA ALA A 13 2.61 10.69 7.12
C ALA A 13 4.04 10.35 6.65
N ILE A 14 4.21 9.23 5.94
CA ILE A 14 5.51 8.84 5.37
C ILE A 14 6.01 9.87 4.36
N LEU A 15 5.18 10.30 3.41
CA LEU A 15 5.59 11.30 2.41
C LEU A 15 5.92 12.65 3.05
N LEU A 16 5.17 13.10 4.05
CA LEU A 16 5.46 14.33 4.78
C LEU A 16 6.77 14.23 5.57
N LEU A 17 7.03 13.10 6.22
CA LEU A 17 8.27 12.83 6.95
C LEU A 17 9.50 12.96 6.04
N PHE A 18 9.41 12.44 4.81
CA PHE A 18 10.51 12.46 3.83
C PHE A 18 10.44 13.63 2.83
N SER A 19 9.42 14.49 2.90
CA SER A 19 9.14 15.55 1.92
C SER A 19 10.35 16.44 1.63
N LYS A 20 11.07 16.88 2.67
CA LYS A 20 12.27 17.72 2.51
C LYS A 20 13.41 17.00 1.79
N LYS A 21 13.67 15.74 2.13
CA LYS A 21 14.75 14.94 1.51
C LYS A 21 14.43 14.59 0.06
N LEU A 22 13.16 14.30 -0.20
CA LEU A 22 12.64 13.95 -1.52
C LEU A 22 12.26 15.18 -2.38
N LYS A 23 12.43 16.40 -1.84
CA LYS A 23 12.06 17.68 -2.48
C LYS A 23 10.59 17.73 -2.95
N LEU A 24 9.70 17.12 -2.18
CA LEU A 24 8.27 17.09 -2.47
C LEU A 24 7.60 18.35 -1.94
N ASN A 25 6.66 18.90 -2.71
CA ASN A 25 5.79 19.96 -2.24
C ASN A 25 4.74 19.38 -1.27
N GLN A 26 4.77 19.82 -0.01
CA GLN A 26 3.86 19.32 1.02
C GLN A 26 2.38 19.57 0.69
N ARG A 27 2.07 20.66 -0.02
CA ARG A 27 0.69 20.94 -0.46
C ARG A 27 0.23 19.92 -1.49
N GLU A 28 1.11 19.50 -2.40
CA GLU A 28 0.80 18.47 -3.40
C GLU A 28 0.66 17.10 -2.73
N VAL A 29 1.51 16.78 -1.74
CA VAL A 29 1.38 15.54 -0.95
C VAL A 29 -0.02 15.47 -0.33
N ILE A 30 -0.46 16.52 0.35
CA ILE A 30 -1.79 16.55 0.98
C ILE A 30 -2.89 16.56 -0.08
N ALA A 31 -2.78 17.40 -1.12
CA ALA A 31 -3.82 17.54 -2.14
C ALA A 31 -4.01 16.26 -2.98
N LEU A 32 -2.96 15.46 -3.17
CA LEU A 32 -3.02 14.21 -3.93
C LEU A 32 -3.39 13.01 -3.05
N SER A 33 -3.62 13.18 -1.75
CA SER A 33 -3.96 12.07 -0.83
C SER A 33 -5.25 11.35 -1.21
N PHE A 34 -6.15 11.99 -1.96
CA PHE A 34 -7.35 11.34 -2.48
C PHE A 34 -7.03 10.14 -3.40
N PHE A 35 -5.86 10.12 -4.05
CA PHE A 35 -5.44 8.95 -4.84
C PHE A 35 -5.23 7.71 -3.97
N ALA A 36 -4.94 7.87 -2.68
CA ALA A 36 -4.87 6.75 -1.75
C ALA A 36 -6.25 6.11 -1.51
N MET A 37 -7.34 6.86 -1.68
CA MET A 37 -8.69 6.31 -1.58
C MET A 37 -9.18 5.66 -2.87
N LEU A 38 -8.50 5.91 -4.00
CA LEU A 38 -8.95 5.49 -5.33
C LEU A 38 -9.22 3.97 -5.40
N PRO A 39 -8.40 3.09 -4.79
CA PRO A 39 -8.71 1.67 -4.77
C PRO A 39 -10.01 1.35 -4.06
N ASP A 40 -10.22 1.89 -2.87
CA ASP A 40 -11.40 1.62 -2.03
C ASP A 40 -12.71 2.16 -2.60
N ILE A 41 -12.67 3.01 -3.62
CA ILE A 41 -13.87 3.44 -4.36
C ILE A 41 -14.64 2.23 -4.92
N ASP A 42 -13.96 1.12 -5.25
CA ASP A 42 -14.66 -0.06 -5.77
C ASP A 42 -15.70 -0.64 -4.78
N SER A 43 -15.44 -0.52 -3.48
CA SER A 43 -16.36 -0.94 -2.41
C SER A 43 -17.68 -0.15 -2.39
N ILE A 44 -17.67 1.09 -2.89
CA ILE A 44 -18.83 1.98 -2.93
C ILE A 44 -19.65 1.75 -4.20
N PHE A 45 -18.97 1.58 -5.34
CA PHE A 45 -19.63 1.57 -6.65
C PHE A 45 -19.98 0.16 -7.15
N PHE A 46 -19.30 -0.87 -6.69
CA PHE A 46 -19.55 -2.24 -7.11
C PHE A 46 -20.14 -3.02 -5.95
N SER A 47 -21.45 -3.22 -5.98
CA SER A 47 -22.18 -4.10 -5.06
C SER A 47 -23.01 -5.07 -5.89
N SER A 48 -22.85 -6.38 -5.64
CA SER A 48 -23.66 -7.42 -6.26
C SER A 48 -24.52 -8.07 -5.20
N ASN A 49 -25.84 -8.07 -5.40
CA ASN A 49 -26.82 -8.59 -4.43
C ASN A 49 -26.71 -7.98 -3.02
N GLY A 50 -26.34 -6.70 -2.92
CA GLY A 50 -26.17 -6.02 -1.63
C GLY A 50 -24.86 -6.36 -0.90
N ILE A 51 -23.97 -7.15 -1.52
CA ILE A 51 -22.63 -7.45 -1.01
C ILE A 51 -21.63 -6.56 -1.78
N PRO A 52 -20.88 -5.68 -1.08
CA PRO A 52 -19.81 -4.90 -1.69
C PRO A 52 -18.78 -5.82 -2.35
N LEU A 53 -18.54 -5.64 -3.65
CA LEU A 53 -17.44 -6.24 -4.39
C LEU A 53 -16.17 -5.41 -4.14
N HIS A 54 -15.65 -5.51 -2.93
CA HIS A 54 -14.42 -4.86 -2.51
C HIS A 54 -13.21 -5.60 -3.12
N ARG A 55 -12.18 -4.86 -3.59
CA ARG A 55 -10.89 -5.37 -4.11
C ARG A 55 -10.86 -5.94 -5.53
N VAL A 56 -11.88 -5.72 -6.37
CA VAL A 56 -11.93 -6.35 -7.70
C VAL A 56 -11.29 -5.48 -8.79
N LEU A 57 -11.67 -4.21 -8.89
CA LEU A 57 -11.34 -3.40 -10.06
C LEU A 57 -10.12 -2.49 -9.88
N PHE A 58 -9.88 -2.00 -8.67
CA PHE A 58 -8.83 -1.02 -8.43
C PHE A 58 -7.70 -1.52 -7.52
N HIS A 59 -7.85 -2.71 -6.92
CA HIS A 59 -6.81 -3.36 -6.11
C HIS A 59 -5.95 -4.34 -6.91
N ASN A 60 -5.47 -3.86 -8.06
CA ASN A 60 -4.57 -4.61 -8.94
C ASN A 60 -3.39 -3.73 -9.39
N ILE A 61 -2.35 -4.37 -9.92
CA ILE A 61 -1.13 -3.67 -10.33
C ILE A 61 -1.34 -2.69 -11.50
N PHE A 62 -2.40 -2.87 -12.30
CA PHE A 62 -2.65 -2.04 -13.48
C PHE A 62 -2.99 -0.59 -13.12
N ILE A 63 -3.56 -0.34 -11.93
CA ILE A 63 -3.82 1.01 -11.46
C ILE A 63 -2.52 1.82 -11.27
N VAL A 64 -1.42 1.15 -10.94
CA VAL A 64 -0.09 1.76 -10.74
C VAL A 64 0.64 1.92 -12.07
N ILE A 65 0.40 1.04 -13.05
CA ILE A 65 1.11 1.07 -14.34
C ILE A 65 0.88 2.38 -15.09
N ILE A 66 -0.35 2.88 -15.13
CA ILE A 66 -0.68 4.13 -15.84
C ILE A 66 0.15 5.32 -15.32
N PRO A 67 0.11 5.68 -14.02
CA PRO A 67 0.92 6.78 -13.51
C PRO A 67 2.43 6.48 -13.56
N LEU A 68 2.85 5.21 -13.50
CA LEU A 68 4.25 4.82 -13.70
C LEU A 68 4.75 5.16 -15.11
N LEU A 69 3.95 4.89 -16.16
CA LEU A 69 4.30 5.28 -17.52
C LEU A 69 4.43 6.80 -17.63
N PHE A 70 3.49 7.56 -17.05
CA PHE A 70 3.62 9.02 -17.01
C PHE A 70 4.86 9.48 -16.26
N PHE A 71 5.20 8.86 -15.12
CA PHE A 71 6.43 9.18 -14.39
C PHE A 71 7.70 8.98 -15.24
N MET A 72 7.77 7.89 -16.03
CA MET A 72 8.91 7.60 -16.89
C MET A 72 9.05 8.59 -18.05
N PHE A 73 7.93 8.93 -18.70
CA PHE A 73 7.94 9.75 -19.92
C PHE A 73 7.75 11.25 -19.68
N ALA A 74 7.25 11.66 -18.53
CA ALA A 74 7.05 13.08 -18.21
C ALA A 74 8.40 13.79 -18.11
N LYS A 75 8.52 14.94 -18.78
CA LYS A 75 9.69 15.83 -18.69
C LYS A 75 9.59 16.84 -17.54
N SER A 76 8.39 17.06 -17.04
CA SER A 76 8.07 17.96 -15.93
C SER A 76 7.07 17.29 -14.99
N LYS A 77 6.96 17.77 -13.74
CA LYS A 77 6.03 17.24 -12.73
C LYS A 77 6.20 15.75 -12.41
N ARG A 78 7.42 15.22 -12.51
CA ARG A 78 7.72 13.82 -12.16
C ARG A 78 7.40 13.54 -10.70
N GLU A 79 7.61 14.51 -9.83
CA GLU A 79 7.27 14.49 -8.41
C GLU A 79 5.78 14.23 -8.17
N VAL A 80 4.89 14.82 -8.97
CA VAL A 80 3.44 14.61 -8.87
C VAL A 80 3.10 13.14 -9.17
N PHE A 81 3.61 12.59 -10.27
CA PHE A 81 3.39 11.18 -10.60
C PHE A 81 4.04 10.25 -9.57
N GLY A 82 5.20 10.62 -9.02
CA GLY A 82 5.84 9.87 -7.94
C GLY A 82 4.99 9.80 -6.67
N ILE A 83 4.35 10.90 -6.29
CA ILE A 83 3.39 10.95 -5.17
C ILE A 83 2.19 10.04 -5.44
N ILE A 84 1.61 10.11 -6.64
CA ILE A 84 0.46 9.27 -7.04
C ILE A 84 0.82 7.78 -7.01
N ILE A 85 1.96 7.42 -7.61
CA ILE A 85 2.47 6.03 -7.60
C ILE A 85 2.65 5.54 -6.17
N PHE A 86 3.22 6.38 -5.29
CA PHE A 86 3.41 6.01 -3.90
C PHE A 86 2.07 5.75 -3.21
N TYR A 87 1.07 6.61 -3.38
CA TYR A 87 -0.26 6.39 -2.81
C TYR A 87 -0.89 5.08 -3.28
N LEU A 88 -0.94 4.84 -4.60
CA LEU A 88 -1.54 3.62 -5.13
C LEU A 88 -0.76 2.36 -4.73
N THR A 89 0.58 2.41 -4.76
CA THR A 89 1.42 1.26 -4.39
C THR A 89 1.33 0.96 -2.91
N SER A 90 1.34 2.00 -2.06
CA SER A 90 1.19 1.83 -0.61
C SER A 90 -0.15 1.22 -0.25
N HIS A 91 -1.23 1.61 -0.95
CA HIS A 91 -2.54 0.98 -0.82
C HIS A 91 -2.47 -0.52 -1.10
N LEU A 92 -1.91 -0.92 -2.25
CA LEU A 92 -1.77 -2.34 -2.61
C LEU A 92 -0.91 -3.12 -1.60
N ILE A 93 0.17 -2.50 -1.09
CA ILE A 93 1.04 -3.13 -0.08
C ILE A 93 0.28 -3.31 1.23
N LEU A 94 -0.42 -2.29 1.73
CA LEU A 94 -1.21 -2.40 2.96
C LEU A 94 -2.26 -3.50 2.83
N ASP A 95 -3.00 -3.53 1.72
CA ASP A 95 -4.02 -4.54 1.50
C ASP A 95 -3.45 -5.95 1.29
N LEU A 96 -2.27 -6.09 0.69
CA LEU A 96 -1.56 -7.38 0.59
C LEU A 96 -1.34 -8.02 1.97
N PHE A 97 -1.11 -7.20 3.00
CA PHE A 97 -0.82 -7.65 4.36
C PHE A 97 -2.04 -7.72 5.29
N THR A 98 -3.17 -7.08 4.95
CA THR A 98 -4.37 -7.05 5.82
C THR A 98 -5.46 -8.02 5.37
N GLY A 99 -5.50 -8.37 4.08
CA GLY A 99 -6.53 -9.25 3.52
C GLY A 99 -6.23 -9.86 2.16
N GLY A 100 -5.15 -9.42 1.52
CA GLY A 100 -4.78 -9.78 0.16
C GLY A 100 -5.44 -8.93 -0.92
N ILE A 101 -4.86 -9.00 -2.11
CA ILE A 101 -5.25 -8.23 -3.30
C ILE A 101 -5.40 -9.14 -4.52
N PHE A 102 -6.31 -8.77 -5.43
CA PHE A 102 -6.42 -9.41 -6.74
C PHE A 102 -5.38 -8.83 -7.71
N LEU A 103 -4.12 -9.13 -7.46
CA LEU A 103 -2.96 -8.45 -8.07
C LEU A 103 -3.02 -8.30 -9.59
N PHE A 104 -3.57 -9.30 -10.30
CA PHE A 104 -3.60 -9.36 -11.77
C PHE A 104 -5.02 -9.47 -12.34
N TYR A 105 -6.07 -9.09 -11.61
CA TYR A 105 -7.42 -9.04 -12.16
C TYR A 105 -7.51 -8.02 -13.31
N PRO A 106 -8.26 -8.29 -14.41
CA PRO A 106 -9.12 -9.45 -14.67
C PRO A 106 -8.41 -10.68 -15.28
N VAL A 107 -7.11 -10.61 -15.54
CA VAL A 107 -6.35 -11.69 -16.21
C VAL A 107 -6.21 -12.92 -15.31
N TYR A 108 -6.06 -12.73 -14.00
CA TYR A 108 -5.97 -13.80 -13.02
C TYR A 108 -6.82 -13.51 -11.80
N ASN A 109 -7.86 -14.32 -11.61
CA ASN A 109 -8.86 -14.13 -10.56
C ASN A 109 -8.52 -14.92 -9.28
N LYS A 110 -7.36 -14.63 -8.68
CA LYS A 110 -7.00 -15.13 -7.35
C LYS A 110 -6.37 -14.05 -6.49
N VAL A 111 -6.54 -14.20 -5.18
CA VAL A 111 -6.06 -13.28 -4.16
C VAL A 111 -4.64 -13.64 -3.76
N PHE A 112 -3.73 -12.68 -3.83
CA PHE A 112 -2.37 -12.78 -3.27
C PHE A 112 -2.38 -12.17 -1.88
N PHE A 113 -1.74 -12.82 -0.91
CA PHE A 113 -1.71 -12.34 0.47
C PHE A 113 -0.39 -12.68 1.17
N ALA A 114 -0.07 -11.91 2.20
CA ALA A 114 1.07 -12.17 3.10
C ALA A 114 0.74 -11.69 4.53
N HIS A 115 0.57 -12.63 5.45
CA HIS A 115 0.49 -12.37 6.88
C HIS A 115 1.85 -12.55 7.53
N VAL A 116 2.29 -11.51 8.24
CA VAL A 116 3.54 -11.50 9.00
C VAL A 116 3.20 -10.96 10.38
N GLU A 117 3.16 -11.85 11.36
CA GLU A 117 2.73 -11.52 12.71
C GLU A 117 3.78 -11.90 13.74
N LEU A 118 3.84 -11.16 14.83
CA LEU A 118 4.55 -11.58 16.03
C LEU A 118 3.51 -11.92 17.10
N LEU A 119 3.32 -13.20 17.36
CA LEU A 119 2.36 -13.70 18.34
C LEU A 119 2.96 -13.66 19.74
N LEU A 120 2.16 -13.29 20.74
CA LEU A 120 2.54 -13.44 22.15
C LEU A 120 1.90 -14.73 22.69
N SER A 121 2.69 -15.78 22.86
CA SER A 121 2.23 -17.07 23.36
C SER A 121 3.01 -17.46 24.60
N HIS A 122 2.32 -17.65 25.72
CA HIS A 122 2.91 -18.09 27.00
C HIS A 122 4.13 -17.24 27.44
N GLY A 123 4.05 -15.92 27.25
CA GLY A 123 5.13 -14.98 27.63
C GLY A 123 6.31 -14.93 26.65
N SER A 124 6.25 -15.64 25.52
CA SER A 124 7.27 -15.62 24.47
C SER A 124 6.74 -15.03 23.17
N PHE A 125 7.60 -14.32 22.45
CA PHE A 125 7.31 -13.83 21.10
C PHE A 125 7.60 -14.91 20.07
N VAL A 126 6.59 -15.27 19.28
CA VAL A 126 6.68 -16.30 18.24
C VAL A 126 6.38 -15.65 16.88
N PRO A 127 7.34 -15.61 15.95
CA PRO A 127 7.07 -15.12 14.60
C PRO A 127 6.17 -16.11 13.86
N ALA A 128 5.15 -15.58 13.19
CA ALA A 128 4.23 -16.33 12.37
C ALA A 128 4.17 -15.72 10.96
N LEU A 129 4.31 -16.56 9.95
CA LEU A 129 4.34 -16.17 8.55
C LEU A 129 3.41 -17.08 7.75
N GLU A 130 2.45 -16.49 7.05
CA GLU A 130 1.57 -17.19 6.14
C GLU A 130 1.44 -16.36 4.86
N TYR A 131 1.80 -16.91 3.71
CA TYR A 131 1.67 -16.21 2.43
C TYR A 131 1.25 -17.19 1.35
N GLY A 132 0.57 -16.69 0.32
CA GLY A 132 0.16 -17.55 -0.77
C GLY A 132 -0.87 -16.93 -1.69
N ILE A 133 -1.57 -17.83 -2.40
CA ILE A 133 -2.61 -17.51 -3.35
C ILE A 133 -3.89 -18.23 -2.91
N SER A 134 -4.98 -17.48 -2.79
CA SER A 134 -6.27 -17.96 -2.29
C SER A 134 -7.40 -17.64 -3.27
N ASN A 135 -8.48 -18.43 -3.20
CA ASN A 135 -9.73 -18.15 -3.91
C ASN A 135 -10.64 -17.19 -3.13
N ARG A 136 -10.23 -16.79 -1.92
CA ARG A 136 -10.99 -15.90 -1.02
C ARG A 136 -10.07 -14.86 -0.39
N ILE A 137 -10.65 -13.74 0.03
CA ILE A 137 -9.97 -12.72 0.82
C ILE A 137 -9.51 -13.35 2.15
N MET A 138 -8.28 -13.04 2.55
CA MET A 138 -7.60 -13.57 3.73
C MET A 138 -7.60 -12.53 4.86
N ASN A 139 -8.78 -12.11 5.31
CA ASN A 139 -8.90 -11.06 6.34
C ASN A 139 -8.64 -11.54 7.78
N ASN A 140 -8.41 -12.83 7.96
CA ASN A 140 -8.17 -13.41 9.27
C ASN A 140 -6.65 -13.42 9.52
N GLY A 141 -6.21 -12.73 10.57
CA GLY A 141 -4.85 -12.88 11.08
C GLY A 141 -4.58 -14.31 11.54
N ILE A 142 -3.31 -14.62 11.78
CA ILE A 142 -2.89 -15.97 12.21
C ILE A 142 -3.32 -16.24 13.66
N GLY A 143 -3.31 -15.20 14.50
CA GLY A 143 -3.76 -15.30 15.89
C GLY A 143 -4.10 -13.94 16.50
N ALA A 144 -3.80 -13.77 17.79
CA ALA A 144 -3.84 -12.48 18.48
C ALA A 144 -2.42 -11.89 18.52
N PRO A 145 -2.04 -11.03 17.56
CA PRO A 145 -0.67 -10.58 17.43
C PRO A 145 -0.31 -9.45 18.41
N ALA A 146 0.93 -9.48 18.91
CA ALA A 146 1.57 -8.31 19.51
C ALA A 146 2.08 -7.31 18.46
N VAL A 147 2.49 -7.81 17.29
CA VAL A 147 2.79 -7.01 16.09
C VAL A 147 1.97 -7.57 14.93
N SER A 148 1.06 -6.78 14.38
CA SER A 148 0.18 -7.20 13.30
C SER A 148 0.86 -7.13 11.92
N SER A 149 0.30 -7.84 10.95
CA SER A 149 0.73 -7.78 9.54
C SER A 149 0.66 -6.36 8.97
N GLU A 150 -0.30 -5.55 9.42
CA GLU A 150 -0.42 -4.15 9.05
C GLU A 150 0.74 -3.30 9.57
N ASN A 151 1.19 -3.54 10.82
CA ASN A 151 2.37 -2.87 11.36
C ASN A 151 3.62 -3.22 10.54
N VAL A 152 3.74 -4.47 10.09
CA VAL A 152 4.84 -4.90 9.21
C VAL A 152 4.78 -4.18 7.87
N ALA A 153 3.60 -4.08 7.24
CA ALA A 153 3.41 -3.33 6.00
C ALA A 153 3.81 -1.86 6.14
N PHE A 154 3.41 -1.21 7.23
CA PHE A 154 3.84 0.15 7.57
C PHE A 154 5.37 0.28 7.63
N VAL A 155 6.03 -0.64 8.35
CA VAL A 155 7.50 -0.65 8.47
C VAL A 155 8.18 -0.86 7.12
N ILE A 156 7.64 -1.75 6.27
CA ILE A 156 8.15 -1.96 4.90
C ILE A 156 8.06 -0.67 4.09
N LEU A 157 6.91 0.02 4.10
CA LEU A 157 6.74 1.29 3.40
C LEU A 157 7.72 2.36 3.90
N LEU A 158 7.88 2.45 5.23
CA LEU A 158 8.82 3.38 5.85
C LEU A 158 10.26 3.09 5.41
N ALA A 159 10.67 1.81 5.41
CA ALA A 159 11.99 1.37 5.00
C ALA A 159 12.27 1.67 3.52
N ILE A 160 11.30 1.43 2.64
CA ILE A 160 11.40 1.75 1.21
C ILE A 160 11.62 3.26 1.02
N CYS A 161 10.81 4.10 1.67
CA CYS A 161 10.97 5.56 1.58
C CYS A 161 12.28 6.06 2.17
N ALA A 162 12.74 5.47 3.28
CA ALA A 162 14.02 5.79 3.88
C ALA A 162 15.18 5.46 2.93
N ALA A 163 15.15 4.28 2.29
CA ALA A 163 16.15 3.86 1.32
C ALA A 163 16.20 4.78 0.09
N ILE A 164 15.04 5.10 -0.49
CA ILE A 164 14.95 6.04 -1.63
C ILE A 164 15.50 7.41 -1.24
N SER A 165 15.15 7.91 -0.05
CA SER A 165 15.62 9.20 0.45
C SER A 165 17.13 9.22 0.69
N ALA A 166 17.71 8.12 1.18
CA ALA A 166 19.16 8.00 1.37
C ALA A 166 19.92 8.03 0.04
N ILE A 167 19.45 7.29 -0.97
CA ILE A 167 20.04 7.27 -2.31
C ILE A 167 19.97 8.65 -2.97
N ALA A 168 18.82 9.33 -2.85
CA ALA A 168 18.63 10.67 -3.40
C ALA A 168 19.57 11.71 -2.76
N PHE A 169 19.93 11.52 -1.49
CA PHE A 169 20.88 12.37 -0.79
C PHE A 169 22.32 12.12 -1.24
N HIS A 170 22.74 10.86 -1.35
CA HIS A 170 24.11 10.49 -1.74
C HIS A 170 24.49 10.96 -3.15
N ARG A 171 23.56 10.88 -4.12
CA ARG A 171 23.76 11.40 -5.49
C ARG A 171 23.98 12.91 -5.58
N LYS A 172 23.81 13.65 -4.48
CA LYS A 172 23.96 15.10 -4.42
C LYS A 172 25.30 15.52 -3.81
N THR A 173 26.02 14.60 -3.17
CA THR A 173 27.31 14.84 -2.51
C THR A 173 28.50 14.41 -3.35
N GLU A 174 28.25 13.74 -4.48
CA GLU A 174 29.20 13.48 -5.58
C GLU A 174 29.06 14.54 -6.66
#